data_AF-A0A7Y5DLC3-F1
#
_entry.id   AF-A0A7Y5DLC3-F1
#
_cell.length_a   1.000
_cell.length_b   1.000
_cell.length_c   1.000
_cell.angle_alpha   90.00
_cell.angle_beta   90.00
_cell.angle_gamma   90.00
#
_symmetry.space_group_name_H-M   'P 1'
#
loop_
_entity.id
_entity.type
_entity.pdbx_description
1 polymer ?
#
loop_
_entity_poly.entity_id
_entity_poly.type
_entity_poly.pdbx_seq_one_letter_code
_entity_poly.pdbx_strand_id
1 'polypeptide(L)'
;MSLADKDRIFTNLYGYQPWTLKAAQARGDWDDTKTLMARGQDAIIEEIKASGLRGRGGAGFPTGLKWSFMPKESKDGRPSFLVINADESEPGSCKDREILRHDPHKLIEGALVAGYAMRARAAYIYIRGEYIREAEVLSAAVAEAYAAGLIGKNASKSGYDFDVFVHRGAGAYICGEETAMIESIEGKKG
;
A
#
# COMPACT_ATOMS: atom_id res chain seq x y z
N MET A 1 -2.37 -9.27 -28.17
CA MET A 1 -3.65 -8.61 -27.84
C MET A 1 -3.32 -7.40 -26.97
N SER A 2 -3.75 -6.19 -27.34
CA SER A 2 -3.56 -5.02 -26.47
C SER A 2 -4.52 -5.09 -25.29
N LEU A 3 -4.10 -4.62 -24.11
CA LEU A 3 -4.93 -4.52 -22.92
C LEU A 3 -6.09 -3.54 -23.19
N ALA A 4 -7.34 -3.92 -22.91
CA ALA A 4 -8.47 -3.01 -23.05
C ALA A 4 -8.55 -2.05 -21.85
N ASP A 5 -9.14 -0.87 -22.04
CA ASP A 5 -9.16 0.17 -20.99
C ASP A 5 -9.91 -0.26 -19.73
N LYS A 6 -10.98 -1.06 -19.89
CA LYS A 6 -11.73 -1.65 -18.76
C LYS A 6 -10.92 -2.66 -17.93
N ASP A 7 -9.83 -3.20 -18.49
CA ASP A 7 -8.99 -4.20 -17.83
C ASP A 7 -7.80 -3.54 -17.10
N ARG A 8 -7.68 -2.21 -17.17
CA ARG A 8 -6.63 -1.45 -16.47
C ARG A 8 -6.99 -1.28 -15.00
N ILE A 9 -6.10 -1.72 -14.11
CA ILE A 9 -6.27 -1.57 -12.66
C ILE A 9 -6.11 -0.11 -12.22
N PHE A 10 -5.12 0.60 -12.77
CA PHE A 10 -4.86 2.02 -12.48
C PHE A 10 -5.62 2.89 -13.48
N THR A 11 -6.86 3.24 -13.12
CA THR A 11 -7.81 3.91 -14.02
C THR A 11 -7.63 5.43 -14.08
N ASN A 12 -7.09 6.05 -13.03
CA ASN A 12 -6.80 7.48 -12.99
C ASN A 12 -5.30 7.79 -13.17
N LEU A 13 -4.54 6.92 -13.85
CA LEU A 13 -3.08 7.03 -13.94
C LEU A 13 -2.58 8.39 -14.47
N TYR A 14 -3.36 9.08 -15.30
CA TYR A 14 -3.01 10.37 -15.88
C TYR A 14 -3.58 11.59 -15.14
N GLY A 15 -4.30 11.38 -14.03
CA GLY A 15 -4.88 12.48 -13.25
C GLY A 15 -6.02 13.25 -13.93
N TYR A 16 -6.70 12.65 -14.90
CA TYR A 16 -7.85 13.27 -15.57
C TYR A 16 -9.07 13.44 -14.65
N GLN A 17 -9.13 12.68 -13.56
CA GLN A 17 -10.12 12.82 -12.51
C GLN A 17 -9.44 13.25 -11.19
N PRO A 18 -10.18 13.86 -10.25
CA PRO A 18 -9.66 14.15 -8.93
C PRO A 18 -9.15 12.88 -8.22
N TRP A 19 -8.07 13.01 -7.45
CA TRP A 19 -7.52 11.93 -6.63
C TRP A 19 -8.32 11.69 -5.33
N THR A 20 -9.20 12.62 -4.95
CA THR A 20 -10.00 12.62 -3.71
C THR A 20 -10.84 11.34 -3.51
N LEU A 21 -11.17 11.02 -2.27
CA LEU A 21 -11.94 9.84 -1.87
C LEU A 21 -13.23 9.66 -2.66
N LYS A 22 -14.03 10.72 -2.84
CA LYS A 22 -15.30 10.64 -3.58
C LYS A 22 -15.09 10.18 -5.02
N ALA A 23 -14.05 10.67 -5.68
CA ALA A 23 -13.72 10.28 -7.04
C ALA A 23 -13.12 8.87 -7.09
N ALA A 24 -12.33 8.47 -6.09
CA ALA A 24 -11.84 7.10 -5.94
C ALA A 24 -12.99 6.09 -5.80
N GLN A 25 -13.98 6.39 -4.95
CA GLN A 25 -15.19 5.57 -4.80
C GLN A 25 -15.98 5.44 -6.10
N ALA A 26 -16.08 6.51 -6.89
CA ALA A 26 -16.72 6.46 -8.21
C ALA A 26 -15.97 5.55 -9.20
N ARG A 27 -14.68 5.28 -8.97
CA ARG A 27 -13.85 4.35 -9.77
C ARG A 27 -13.86 2.92 -9.22
N GLY A 28 -14.56 2.67 -8.11
CA GLY A 28 -14.62 1.36 -7.45
C GLY A 28 -13.57 1.13 -6.38
N ASP A 29 -12.83 2.16 -5.95
CA ASP A 29 -11.99 2.06 -4.75
C ASP A 29 -12.86 2.10 -3.50
N TRP A 30 -12.47 1.36 -2.47
CA TRP A 30 -13.23 1.20 -1.23
C TRP A 30 -14.62 0.58 -1.44
N ASP A 31 -14.79 -0.20 -2.52
CA ASP A 31 -16.03 -0.91 -2.80
C ASP A 31 -16.09 -2.22 -2.01
N ASP A 32 -16.91 -2.20 -0.96
CA ASP A 32 -17.15 -3.33 -0.06
C ASP A 32 -15.88 -4.01 0.49
N THR A 33 -14.86 -3.20 0.84
CA THR A 33 -13.60 -3.66 1.43
C THR A 33 -13.81 -4.54 2.67
N LYS A 34 -14.90 -4.30 3.42
CA LYS A 34 -15.30 -5.12 4.57
C LYS A 34 -15.58 -6.56 4.15
N THR A 35 -16.39 -6.79 3.12
CA THR A 35 -16.69 -8.14 2.64
C THR A 35 -15.47 -8.82 2.07
N LEU A 36 -14.59 -8.07 1.38
CA LEU A 36 -13.29 -8.58 0.93
C LEU A 36 -12.46 -9.12 2.11
N MET A 37 -12.36 -8.35 3.20
CA MET A 37 -11.65 -8.77 4.42
C MET A 37 -12.36 -9.94 5.13
N ALA A 38 -13.68 -10.01 5.05
CA ALA A 38 -14.46 -11.11 5.65
C ALA A 38 -14.18 -12.48 5.00
N ARG A 39 -13.58 -12.52 3.81
CA ARG A 39 -13.07 -13.79 3.21
C ARG A 39 -12.01 -14.47 4.08
N GLY A 40 -11.34 -13.71 4.95
CA GLY A 40 -10.34 -14.21 5.88
C GLY A 40 -8.91 -14.07 5.38
N GLN A 41 -7.98 -13.93 6.32
CA GLN A 41 -6.59 -13.58 6.06
C GLN A 41 -5.87 -14.62 5.18
N ASP A 42 -6.01 -15.90 5.51
CA ASP A 42 -5.35 -16.99 4.76
C ASP A 42 -5.96 -17.15 3.36
N ALA A 43 -7.28 -16.96 3.22
CA ALA A 43 -7.95 -17.05 1.92
C ALA A 43 -7.49 -15.94 0.96
N ILE A 44 -7.27 -14.71 1.47
CA ILE A 44 -6.70 -13.62 0.68
C ILE A 44 -5.28 -13.96 0.22
N ILE A 45 -4.43 -14.52 1.10
CA ILE A 45 -3.08 -14.93 0.72
C ILE A 45 -3.11 -15.98 -0.40
N GLU A 46 -3.99 -16.99 -0.30
CA GLU A 46 -4.12 -18.02 -1.33
C GLU A 46 -4.66 -17.48 -2.65
N GLU A 47 -5.60 -16.52 -2.63
CA GLU A 47 -6.07 -15.84 -3.85
C GLU A 47 -4.92 -15.08 -4.54
N ILE A 48 -4.08 -14.38 -3.78
CA ILE A 48 -2.90 -13.69 -4.34
C ILE A 48 -1.88 -14.68 -4.90
N LYS A 49 -1.68 -15.84 -4.26
CA LYS A 49 -0.84 -16.92 -4.84
C LYS A 49 -1.43 -17.43 -6.15
N ALA A 50 -2.74 -17.71 -6.18
CA ALA A 50 -3.44 -18.21 -7.35
C ALA A 50 -3.43 -17.20 -8.52
N SER A 51 -3.44 -15.90 -8.23
CA SER A 51 -3.34 -14.83 -9.24
C SER A 51 -2.01 -14.83 -10.01
N GLY A 52 -0.97 -15.48 -9.48
CA GLY A 52 0.38 -15.44 -10.05
C GLY A 52 1.08 -14.08 -9.92
N LEU A 53 0.60 -13.18 -9.05
CA LEU A 53 1.19 -11.86 -8.86
C LEU A 53 2.65 -11.96 -8.40
N ARG A 54 3.55 -11.32 -9.15
CA ARG A 54 4.98 -11.20 -8.84
C ARG A 54 5.32 -9.78 -8.43
N GLY A 55 6.35 -9.62 -7.63
CA GLY A 55 6.82 -8.32 -7.12
C GLY A 55 7.06 -7.32 -8.25
N ARG A 56 6.65 -6.06 -8.02
CA ARG A 56 6.70 -4.96 -8.99
C ARG A 56 7.88 -4.01 -8.79
N GLY A 57 8.74 -4.26 -7.80
CA GLY A 57 9.98 -3.52 -7.52
C GLY A 57 11.25 -4.14 -8.13
N GLY A 58 11.14 -4.86 -9.25
CA GLY A 58 12.31 -5.41 -9.96
C GLY A 58 12.69 -6.86 -9.61
N ALA A 59 12.68 -7.26 -8.34
CA ALA A 59 13.07 -8.62 -7.93
C ALA A 59 12.13 -9.74 -8.41
N GLY A 60 10.88 -9.41 -8.75
CA GLY A 60 9.93 -10.36 -9.33
C GLY A 60 9.58 -11.56 -8.44
N PHE A 61 9.76 -11.45 -7.12
CA PHE A 61 9.44 -12.51 -6.16
C PHE A 61 7.92 -12.75 -6.08
N PRO A 62 7.41 -13.99 -5.97
CA PRO A 62 5.97 -14.24 -5.89
C PRO A 62 5.33 -13.59 -4.65
N THR A 63 4.38 -12.68 -4.86
CA THR A 63 3.85 -11.79 -3.81
C THR A 63 3.10 -12.57 -2.74
N GLY A 64 2.22 -13.49 -3.14
CA GLY A 64 1.45 -14.31 -2.19
C GLY A 64 2.33 -15.26 -1.37
N LEU A 65 3.45 -15.74 -1.95
CA LEU A 65 4.44 -16.51 -1.20
C LEU A 65 5.14 -15.63 -0.16
N LYS A 66 5.56 -14.41 -0.54
CA LYS A 66 6.18 -13.46 0.39
C LYS A 66 5.28 -13.16 1.58
N TRP A 67 3.98 -12.91 1.33
CA TRP A 67 3.01 -12.62 2.39
C TRP A 67 2.84 -13.80 3.36
N SER A 68 2.97 -15.04 2.87
CA SER A 68 2.85 -16.23 3.73
C SER A 68 3.99 -16.45 4.71
N PHE A 69 5.10 -15.71 4.59
CA PHE A 69 6.21 -15.77 5.54
C PHE A 69 5.94 -15.04 6.85
N MET A 70 4.94 -14.14 6.87
CA MET A 70 4.58 -13.42 8.08
C MET A 70 4.01 -14.39 9.12
N PRO A 71 4.47 -14.34 10.38
CA PRO A 71 4.04 -15.27 11.41
C PRO A 71 2.55 -15.08 11.70
N LYS A 72 1.79 -16.19 11.78
CA LYS A 72 0.37 -16.17 12.16
C LYS A 72 0.16 -15.69 13.60
N GLU A 73 1.11 -16.04 14.46
CA GLU A 73 1.13 -15.65 15.86
C GLU A 73 2.47 -14.99 16.19
N SER A 74 2.40 -13.85 16.88
CA SER A 74 3.59 -13.18 17.38
C SER A 74 4.12 -13.93 18.61
N LYS A 75 5.25 -14.62 18.44
CA LYS A 75 5.87 -15.44 19.51
C LYS A 75 6.29 -14.62 20.73
N ASP A 76 6.56 -13.34 20.54
CA ASP A 76 7.07 -12.41 21.55
C ASP A 76 6.13 -11.22 21.79
N GLY A 77 4.91 -11.29 21.27
CA GLY A 77 3.90 -10.23 21.41
C GLY A 77 4.19 -8.95 20.61
N ARG A 78 5.27 -8.91 19.81
CA ARG A 78 5.56 -7.75 18.94
C ARG A 78 4.53 -7.66 17.81
N PRO A 79 4.01 -6.46 17.51
CA PRO A 79 3.12 -6.27 16.38
C PRO A 79 3.87 -6.48 15.05
N SER A 80 3.17 -7.06 14.08
CA SER A 80 3.62 -7.08 12.69
C SER A 80 3.34 -5.72 12.04
N PHE A 81 4.21 -5.30 11.13
CA PHE A 81 4.05 -4.08 10.34
C PHE A 81 4.17 -4.38 8.85
N LEU A 82 3.45 -3.60 8.04
CA LEU A 82 3.63 -3.55 6.60
C LEU A 82 4.48 -2.33 6.27
N VAL A 83 5.55 -2.51 5.50
CA VAL A 83 6.31 -1.39 4.93
C VAL A 83 6.05 -1.37 3.42
N ILE A 84 5.58 -0.24 2.91
CA ILE A 84 5.33 0.01 1.49
C ILE A 84 6.48 0.85 0.98
N ASN A 85 7.22 0.30 0.03
CA ASN A 85 8.28 1.00 -0.66
C ASN A 85 7.69 1.91 -1.75
N ALA A 86 7.82 3.21 -1.55
CA ALA A 86 7.46 4.27 -2.49
C ALA A 86 8.66 5.22 -2.72
N ASP A 87 9.88 4.70 -2.66
CA ASP A 87 11.11 5.46 -2.88
C ASP A 87 11.38 5.68 -4.38
N GLU A 88 11.02 4.72 -5.25
CA GLU A 88 11.15 4.79 -6.72
C GLU A 88 12.41 5.54 -7.20
N SER A 89 13.55 5.15 -6.65
CA SER A 89 14.83 5.81 -6.94
C SER A 89 15.50 5.31 -8.22
N GLU A 90 14.97 4.26 -8.83
CA GLU A 90 15.49 3.64 -10.04
C GLU A 90 15.41 4.57 -11.27
N PRO A 91 16.53 4.75 -12.01
CA PRO A 91 16.53 5.56 -13.21
C PRO A 91 15.49 5.09 -14.23
N GLY A 92 14.63 6.02 -14.67
CA GLY A 92 13.58 5.74 -15.65
C GLY A 92 12.29 5.15 -15.08
N SER A 93 12.20 4.92 -13.76
CA SER A 93 10.94 4.55 -13.12
C SER A 93 10.13 5.79 -12.73
N CYS A 94 8.82 5.74 -13.01
CA CYS A 94 7.86 6.77 -12.61
C CYS A 94 6.47 6.19 -12.29
N LYS A 95 6.35 4.86 -12.25
CA LYS A 95 5.08 4.15 -12.06
C LYS A 95 4.48 4.42 -10.67
N ASP A 96 5.30 4.50 -9.64
CA ASP A 96 4.86 4.69 -8.26
C ASP A 96 4.45 6.15 -8.08
N ARG A 97 5.22 7.07 -8.66
CA ARG A 97 4.91 8.50 -8.68
C ARG A 97 3.49 8.79 -9.16
N GLU A 98 3.07 8.16 -10.26
CA GLU A 98 1.72 8.36 -10.81
C GLU A 98 0.63 7.84 -9.87
N ILE A 99 0.85 6.68 -9.24
CA ILE A 99 -0.09 6.12 -8.26
C ILE A 99 -0.23 7.05 -7.05
N LEU A 100 0.88 7.55 -6.52
CA LEU A 100 0.90 8.41 -5.33
C LEU A 100 0.12 9.72 -5.52
N ARG A 101 0.23 10.35 -6.69
CA ARG A 101 -0.39 11.66 -6.95
C ARG A 101 -1.75 11.63 -7.61
N HIS A 102 -2.11 10.53 -8.27
CA HIS A 102 -3.37 10.46 -9.03
C HIS A 102 -4.34 9.38 -8.52
N ASP A 103 -3.85 8.33 -7.86
CA ASP A 103 -4.70 7.26 -7.35
C ASP A 103 -4.30 6.75 -5.94
N PRO A 104 -4.07 7.66 -4.97
CA PRO A 104 -3.53 7.30 -3.66
C PRO A 104 -4.48 6.40 -2.85
N HIS A 105 -5.80 6.53 -3.04
CA HIS A 105 -6.78 5.71 -2.32
C HIS A 105 -6.66 4.22 -2.64
N LYS A 106 -6.30 3.86 -3.87
CA LYS A 106 -6.06 2.46 -4.26
C LYS A 106 -4.85 1.87 -3.52
N LEU A 107 -3.80 2.68 -3.32
CA LEU A 107 -2.65 2.29 -2.52
C LEU A 107 -3.02 2.08 -1.04
N ILE A 108 -3.80 3.01 -0.47
CA ILE A 108 -4.21 2.96 0.94
C ILE A 108 -5.15 1.77 1.20
N GLU A 109 -6.11 1.51 0.31
CA GLU A 109 -6.97 0.33 0.39
C GLU A 109 -6.16 -0.96 0.24
N GLY A 110 -5.25 -1.01 -0.73
CA GLY A 110 -4.32 -2.13 -0.90
C GLY A 110 -3.47 -2.36 0.36
N ALA A 111 -3.05 -1.30 1.05
CA ALA A 111 -2.32 -1.38 2.31
C ALA A 111 -3.18 -2.03 3.41
N LEU A 112 -4.45 -1.64 3.54
CA LEU A 112 -5.38 -2.26 4.49
C LEU A 112 -5.58 -3.75 4.20
N VAL A 113 -5.85 -4.11 2.94
CA VAL A 113 -6.11 -5.50 2.55
C VAL A 113 -4.86 -6.38 2.73
N ALA A 114 -3.70 -5.90 2.27
CA ALA A 114 -2.43 -6.61 2.44
C ALA A 114 -2.04 -6.70 3.92
N GLY A 115 -2.18 -5.60 4.65
CA GLY A 115 -1.91 -5.54 6.09
C GLY A 115 -2.79 -6.49 6.87
N TYR A 116 -4.09 -6.52 6.60
CA TYR A 116 -5.03 -7.47 7.19
C TYR A 116 -4.65 -8.92 6.89
N ALA A 117 -4.38 -9.26 5.62
CA ALA A 117 -3.96 -10.60 5.22
C ALA A 117 -2.70 -11.06 5.96
N MET A 118 -1.76 -10.15 6.17
CA MET A 118 -0.50 -10.39 6.88
C MET A 118 -0.56 -10.15 8.39
N ARG A 119 -1.75 -9.85 8.96
CA ARG A 119 -1.94 -9.56 10.40
C ARG A 119 -1.12 -8.37 10.90
N ALA A 120 -0.84 -7.40 10.04
CA ALA A 120 -0.07 -6.21 10.36
C ALA A 120 -0.93 -5.16 11.06
N ARG A 121 -0.46 -4.64 12.21
CA ARG A 121 -1.14 -3.61 12.99
C ARG A 121 -1.17 -2.25 12.28
N ALA A 122 -0.14 -1.97 11.49
CA ALA A 122 -0.04 -0.71 10.78
C ALA A 122 0.77 -0.86 9.49
N ALA A 123 0.59 0.11 8.59
CA ALA A 123 1.42 0.31 7.42
C ALA A 123 2.25 1.59 7.52
N TYR A 124 3.52 1.50 7.13
CA TYR A 124 4.39 2.64 6.87
C TYR A 124 4.63 2.74 5.37
N ILE A 125 4.20 3.85 4.77
CA ILE A 125 4.51 4.18 3.37
C ILE A 125 5.76 5.03 3.37
N TYR A 126 6.89 4.43 2.96
CA TYR A 126 8.15 5.12 2.82
C TYR A 126 8.21 5.79 1.46
N ILE A 127 7.99 7.11 1.43
CA ILE A 127 8.03 7.90 0.21
C ILE A 127 9.38 8.59 0.06
N ARG A 128 9.91 8.59 -1.15
CA ARG A 128 11.15 9.27 -1.50
C ARG A 128 11.13 10.75 -1.09
N GLY A 129 12.28 11.28 -0.70
CA GLY A 129 12.40 12.66 -0.20
C GLY A 129 11.98 13.72 -1.24
N GLU A 130 12.32 13.50 -2.50
CA GLU A 130 12.09 14.36 -3.66
C GLU A 130 10.61 14.46 -4.06
N TYR A 131 9.79 13.49 -3.64
CA TYR A 131 8.36 13.39 -3.96
C TYR A 131 7.53 14.26 -3.02
N ILE A 132 7.78 15.58 -3.04
CA ILE A 132 7.15 16.55 -2.15
C ILE A 132 5.63 16.63 -2.40
N ARG A 133 5.21 16.82 -3.66
CA ARG A 133 3.80 16.99 -4.02
C ARG A 133 3.02 15.69 -3.88
N GLU A 134 3.66 14.59 -4.23
CA GLU A 134 3.14 13.24 -4.06
C GLU A 134 2.94 12.93 -2.56
N ALA A 135 3.86 13.32 -1.69
CA ALA A 135 3.72 13.19 -0.23
C ALA A 135 2.56 14.03 0.32
N GLU A 136 2.38 15.26 -0.16
CA GLU A 136 1.25 16.12 0.22
C GLU A 136 -0.08 15.48 -0.15
N VAL A 137 -0.21 14.99 -1.40
CA VAL A 137 -1.42 14.31 -1.90
C VAL A 137 -1.68 13.02 -1.12
N LEU A 138 -0.67 12.18 -0.92
CA LEU A 138 -0.83 10.94 -0.17
C LEU A 138 -1.24 11.22 1.29
N SER A 139 -0.62 12.20 1.94
CA SER A 139 -0.96 12.57 3.32
C SER A 139 -2.39 13.09 3.43
N ALA A 140 -2.85 13.86 2.45
CA ALA A 140 -4.23 14.33 2.37
C ALA A 140 -5.22 13.17 2.15
N ALA A 141 -4.91 12.23 1.25
CA ALA A 141 -5.72 11.03 1.00
C ALA A 141 -5.80 10.11 2.24
N VAL A 142 -4.69 9.96 2.97
CA VAL A 142 -4.66 9.25 4.26
C VAL A 142 -5.58 9.95 5.28
N ALA A 143 -5.53 11.28 5.36
CA ALA A 143 -6.44 12.04 6.23
C ALA A 143 -7.92 11.87 5.83
N GLU A 144 -8.25 11.88 4.54
CA GLU A 144 -9.61 11.58 4.05
C GLU A 144 -10.05 10.17 4.44
N ALA A 145 -9.16 9.18 4.33
CA ALA A 145 -9.46 7.80 4.71
C ALA A 145 -9.69 7.62 6.23
N TYR A 146 -8.92 8.31 7.08
CA TYR A 146 -9.17 8.36 8.53
C TYR A 146 -10.50 9.04 8.84
N ALA A 147 -10.77 10.21 8.23
CA ALA A 147 -12.01 10.96 8.44
C ALA A 147 -13.27 10.15 8.04
N ALA A 148 -13.15 9.31 7.02
CA ALA A 148 -14.21 8.41 6.57
C ALA A 148 -14.31 7.09 7.37
N GLY A 149 -13.39 6.82 8.31
CA GLY A 149 -13.34 5.57 9.08
C GLY A 149 -12.95 4.35 8.24
N LEU A 150 -12.27 4.56 7.11
CA LEU A 150 -11.80 3.50 6.22
C LEU A 150 -10.53 2.82 6.75
N ILE A 151 -9.71 3.60 7.47
CA ILE A 151 -8.52 3.16 8.22
C ILE A 151 -8.57 3.71 9.65
N GLY A 152 -7.64 3.27 10.50
CA GLY A 152 -7.60 3.55 11.93
C GLY A 152 -8.35 2.49 12.74
N LYS A 153 -9.00 2.92 13.83
CA LYS A 153 -9.81 2.01 14.65
C LYS A 153 -11.00 1.47 13.87
N ASN A 154 -11.24 0.16 13.93
CA ASN A 154 -12.34 -0.51 13.24
C ASN A 154 -12.38 -0.13 11.74
N ALA A 155 -11.22 -0.22 11.07
CA ALA A 155 -11.01 0.13 9.67
C ALA A 155 -12.09 -0.49 8.78
N SER A 156 -12.79 0.35 8.01
CA SER A 156 -13.89 -0.05 7.12
C SER A 156 -15.00 -0.84 7.83
N LYS A 157 -15.23 -0.58 9.13
CA LYS A 157 -16.24 -1.25 9.99
C LYS A 157 -16.06 -2.79 10.04
N SER A 158 -14.83 -3.26 9.89
CA SER A 158 -14.48 -4.68 9.80
C SER A 158 -14.25 -5.36 11.17
N GLY A 159 -14.03 -4.58 12.22
CA GLY A 159 -13.53 -5.03 13.53
C GLY A 159 -12.00 -5.09 13.62
N TYR A 160 -11.29 -4.69 12.57
CA TYR A 160 -9.82 -4.68 12.51
C TYR A 160 -9.28 -3.26 12.71
N ASP A 161 -8.30 -3.08 13.60
CA ASP A 161 -7.60 -1.82 13.77
C ASP A 161 -6.39 -1.78 12.83
N PHE A 162 -6.25 -0.71 12.04
CA PHE A 162 -5.16 -0.58 11.08
C PHE A 162 -4.77 0.88 10.84
N ASP A 163 -3.61 1.27 11.36
CA ASP A 163 -3.08 2.62 11.16
C ASP A 163 -2.19 2.71 9.92
N VAL A 164 -2.25 3.83 9.22
CA VAL A 164 -1.36 4.15 8.09
C VAL A 164 -0.55 5.39 8.41
N PHE A 165 0.77 5.28 8.24
CA PHE A 165 1.75 6.36 8.46
C PHE A 165 2.51 6.64 7.17
N VAL A 166 2.68 7.93 6.85
CA VAL A 166 3.52 8.36 5.72
C VAL A 166 4.87 8.80 6.28
N HIS A 167 5.95 8.16 5.83
CA HIS A 167 7.31 8.47 6.24
C HIS A 167 8.11 8.96 5.03
N ARG A 168 8.73 10.14 5.14
CA ARG A 168 9.52 10.72 4.05
C ARG A 168 11.00 10.42 4.22
N GLY A 169 11.62 9.86 3.19
CA GLY A 169 13.06 9.72 3.09
C GLY A 169 13.77 11.06 2.82
N ALA A 170 15.09 10.99 2.61
CA ALA A 170 15.96 12.16 2.41
C ALA A 170 16.83 12.08 1.13
N GLY A 171 16.34 11.40 0.08
CA GLY A 171 17.01 11.32 -1.22
C GLY A 171 18.11 10.26 -1.34
N ALA A 172 18.05 9.21 -0.51
CA ALA A 172 19.02 8.13 -0.51
C ALA A 172 18.50 6.93 -1.31
N TYR A 173 19.05 6.71 -2.52
CA TYR A 173 18.71 5.56 -3.38
C TYR A 173 18.81 4.22 -2.65
N ILE A 174 19.80 4.07 -1.76
CA ILE A 174 20.02 2.84 -1.00
C ILE A 174 18.84 2.49 -0.08
N CYS A 175 18.12 3.50 0.42
CA CYS A 175 16.92 3.30 1.24
C CYS A 175 15.75 2.69 0.45
N GLY A 176 15.85 2.58 -0.88
CA GLY A 176 14.92 1.79 -1.69
C GLY A 176 15.12 0.27 -1.53
N GLU A 177 16.22 -0.19 -0.92
CA GLU A 177 16.42 -1.61 -0.57
C GLU A 177 15.60 -1.97 0.69
N GLU A 178 15.08 -3.20 0.74
CA GLU A 178 14.13 -3.63 1.76
C GLU A 178 14.65 -3.51 3.20
N THR A 179 15.91 -3.89 3.46
CA THR A 179 16.51 -3.82 4.80
C THR A 179 16.96 -2.41 5.15
N ALA A 180 17.55 -1.70 4.19
CA ALA A 180 17.94 -0.29 4.35
C ALA A 180 16.74 0.62 4.68
N MET A 181 15.59 0.37 4.05
CA MET A 181 14.34 1.08 4.32
C MET A 181 13.90 0.95 5.78
N ILE A 182 14.00 -0.25 6.34
CA ILE A 182 13.62 -0.52 7.73
C ILE A 182 14.53 0.26 8.68
N GLU A 183 15.85 0.22 8.47
CA GLU A 183 16.81 0.98 9.28
C GLU A 183 16.58 2.50 9.17
N SER A 184 16.24 3.00 7.97
CA SER A 184 15.89 4.40 7.76
C SER A 184 14.61 4.80 8.49
N ILE A 185 13.58 3.95 8.52
CA ILE A 185 12.34 4.20 9.27
C ILE A 185 12.61 4.22 10.79
N GLU A 186 13.54 3.39 11.25
CA GLU A 186 14.00 3.38 12.64
C GLU A 186 14.89 4.59 13.02
N GLY A 187 15.20 5.47 12.06
CA GLY A 187 16.02 6.68 12.27
C GLY A 187 17.52 6.42 12.27
N LYS A 188 17.95 5.22 11.87
CA LYS A 188 19.36 4.91 11.63
C LYS A 188 19.73 5.30 10.20
N LYS A 189 21.01 5.15 9.86
CA LYS A 189 21.44 5.32 8.46
C LYS A 189 20.89 4.17 7.63
N GLY A 190 20.17 4.49 6.55
CA GLY A 190 19.82 3.54 5.50
C GLY A 190 20.98 3.29 4.54
#